data_AF-A0A497HR48-F1
#
_entry.id   AF-A0A497HR48-F1
#
_cell.length_a   1.000
_cell.length_b   1.000
_cell.length_c   1.000
_cell.angle_alpha   90.00
_cell.angle_beta   90.00
_cell.angle_gamma   90.00
#
_symmetry.space_group_name_H-M   'P 1'
#
loop_
_entity.id
_entity.type
_entity.pdbx_description
1 polymer ?
#
loop_
_entity_poly.entity_id
_entity_poly.type
_entity_poly.pdbx_seq_one_letter_code
_entity_poly.pdbx_strand_id
1 'polypeptide(L)'
;MSVEGMVIHMVHPAERIKGSKSNLLEGKRIILGITGSIGAVECVRLARELIRHGADVIAVMTESAKEILSPESMFFATGKPPITKLGGGVEHVTFAGEEEAEKSLLLIAPATANTIGKIATGIDDTPVTTFATVALGSGMPILIAPAMHAAMYRNPAVVKNIEYLKELGVEFIPPREEEGKEKFPDVETVFLHVLRAFRGGPGRGEAALVIGGASEEPIDEMRVVSNRSTGKTASEIAKALFVEGFEVALLWGRTTTPPPKVGEITGFRRVEELIELLEKMKGREFHFIFMPAALSDFIPESREGKIPSGGELLLRMRSAPKVLNLLRELFPSAHIVAFKAVGGDDRKVMEREALSYIKEGRADFVAANMLKDVKEESTRITLYWRDGALGSFEGDKFRVATALVKAVMEKAGG
;
A
#
# COMPACT_ATOMS: atom_id res chain seq x y z
N MET A 1 49.17 -7.87 -37.44
CA MET A 1 48.12 -8.42 -36.56
C MET A 1 47.74 -7.32 -35.59
N SER A 2 46.68 -6.59 -35.90
CA SER A 2 46.12 -5.55 -35.04
C SER A 2 45.30 -6.20 -33.94
N VAL A 3 45.64 -5.90 -32.69
CA VAL A 3 44.83 -6.28 -31.53
C VAL A 3 43.67 -5.30 -31.48
N GLU A 4 42.54 -5.66 -32.11
CA GLU A 4 41.28 -4.95 -31.91
C GLU A 4 40.87 -5.14 -30.45
N GLY A 5 40.95 -4.05 -29.68
CA GLY A 5 40.50 -4.03 -28.30
C GLY A 5 39.01 -4.30 -28.24
N MET A 6 38.63 -5.45 -27.68
CA MET A 6 37.27 -5.70 -27.20
C MET A 6 36.93 -4.63 -26.15
N VAL A 7 36.18 -3.61 -26.54
CA VAL A 7 35.49 -2.73 -25.60
C VAL A 7 34.38 -3.57 -24.96
N ILE A 8 34.67 -4.13 -23.79
CA ILE A 8 33.64 -4.77 -22.97
C ILE A 8 32.75 -3.63 -22.45
N HIS A 9 31.58 -3.43 -23.06
CA HIS A 9 30.54 -2.60 -22.46
C HIS A 9 30.10 -3.24 -21.15
N MET A 10 30.72 -2.84 -20.04
CA MET A 10 30.32 -3.25 -18.70
C MET A 10 28.97 -2.60 -18.36
N VAL A 11 27.89 -3.33 -18.61
CA VAL A 11 26.55 -2.97 -18.13
C VAL A 11 26.54 -3.06 -16.61
N HIS A 12 26.26 -1.94 -15.94
CA HIS A 12 26.20 -1.88 -14.48
C HIS A 12 25.15 -2.86 -13.92
N PRO A 13 25.39 -3.55 -12.79
CA PRO A 13 24.44 -4.53 -12.23
C PRO A 13 23.03 -3.99 -11.95
N ALA A 14 22.89 -2.68 -11.71
CA ALA A 14 21.59 -2.01 -11.52
C ALA A 14 20.70 -2.10 -12.77
N GLU A 15 21.27 -2.01 -13.97
CA GLU A 15 20.51 -2.11 -15.22
C GLU A 15 19.93 -3.52 -15.43
N ARG A 16 20.62 -4.56 -14.94
CA ARG A 16 20.17 -5.96 -15.08
C ARG A 16 18.92 -6.29 -14.27
N ILE A 17 18.66 -5.53 -13.20
CA ILE A 17 17.48 -5.74 -12.35
C ILE A 17 16.33 -4.82 -12.74
N LYS A 18 16.55 -3.87 -13.66
CA LYS A 18 15.55 -2.87 -14.00
C LYS A 18 14.30 -3.53 -14.58
N GLY A 19 13.15 -3.22 -13.98
CA GLY A 19 11.86 -3.79 -14.39
C GLY A 19 11.67 -5.28 -14.08
N SER A 20 12.56 -5.93 -13.32
CA SER A 20 12.51 -7.38 -13.09
C SER A 20 11.31 -7.85 -12.25
N LYS A 21 10.64 -6.95 -11.51
CA LYS A 21 9.42 -7.25 -10.74
C LYS A 21 8.16 -6.76 -11.48
N SER A 22 8.22 -5.55 -12.03
CA SER A 22 7.14 -4.94 -12.83
C SER A 22 7.68 -3.75 -13.61
N ASN A 23 6.84 -3.15 -14.45
CA ASN A 23 7.12 -1.88 -15.15
C ASN A 23 6.30 -0.68 -14.61
N LEU A 24 5.82 -0.75 -13.37
CA LEU A 24 4.94 0.28 -12.79
C LEU A 24 5.58 1.68 -12.68
N LEU A 25 6.91 1.77 -12.65
CA LEU A 25 7.68 3.01 -12.60
C LEU A 25 8.51 3.22 -13.88
N GLU A 26 8.18 2.53 -14.97
CA GLU A 26 8.86 2.72 -16.24
C GLU A 26 8.72 4.17 -16.74
N GLY A 27 9.84 4.75 -17.17
CA GLY A 27 9.91 6.16 -17.60
C GLY A 27 9.84 7.19 -16.46
N LYS A 28 9.71 6.75 -15.20
CA LYS A 28 9.67 7.65 -14.03
C LYS A 28 11.04 7.81 -13.40
N ARG A 29 11.39 9.04 -13.03
CA ARG A 29 12.64 9.36 -12.34
C ARG A 29 12.39 9.65 -10.87
N ILE A 30 13.20 9.06 -10.00
CA ILE A 30 13.15 9.29 -8.56
C ILE A 30 14.48 9.87 -8.11
N ILE A 31 14.43 11.11 -7.63
CA ILE A 31 15.56 11.77 -6.99
C ILE A 31 15.50 11.36 -5.52
N LEU A 32 16.37 10.45 -5.11
CA LEU A 32 16.44 9.95 -3.74
C LEU A 32 17.38 10.83 -2.91
N GLY A 33 16.81 11.79 -2.19
CA GLY A 33 17.50 12.64 -1.22
C GLY A 33 17.76 11.90 0.09
N ILE A 34 19.04 11.74 0.45
CA ILE A 34 19.48 10.99 1.64
C ILE A 34 20.12 11.96 2.62
N THR A 35 19.61 11.97 3.86
CA THR A 35 20.10 12.84 4.94
C THR A 35 20.77 12.03 6.06
N GLY A 36 21.46 12.72 6.98
CA GLY A 36 22.25 12.11 8.06
C GLY A 36 21.42 11.45 9.16
N SER A 37 20.77 10.34 8.85
CA SER A 37 20.05 9.47 9.79
C SER A 37 20.52 8.02 9.61
N ILE A 38 20.50 7.22 10.68
CA ILE A 38 20.88 5.80 10.61
C ILE A 38 20.01 5.02 9.62
N GLY A 39 18.79 5.48 9.35
CA GLY A 39 17.91 4.92 8.32
C GLY A 39 18.49 4.97 6.90
N ALA A 40 19.56 5.74 6.66
CA ALA A 40 20.23 5.83 5.37
C ALA A 40 20.69 4.45 4.87
N VAL A 41 21.02 3.52 5.77
CA VAL A 41 21.44 2.15 5.41
C VAL A 41 20.38 1.37 4.62
N GLU A 42 19.09 1.71 4.76
CA GLU A 42 18.01 1.08 4.00
C GLU A 42 17.91 1.61 2.56
N CYS A 43 18.56 2.72 2.22
CA CYS A 43 18.45 3.39 0.92
C CYS A 43 18.99 2.53 -0.23
N VAL A 44 19.99 1.67 0.03
CA VAL A 44 20.49 0.71 -0.96
C VAL A 44 19.39 -0.27 -1.37
N ARG A 45 18.64 -0.78 -0.39
CA ARG A 45 17.52 -1.72 -0.65
C ARG A 45 16.36 -1.00 -1.33
N LEU A 46 16.02 0.20 -0.85
CA LEU A 46 14.98 1.03 -1.42
C LEU A 46 15.25 1.37 -2.90
N ALA A 47 16.43 1.91 -3.22
CA ALA A 47 16.80 2.27 -4.59
C ALA A 47 16.71 1.06 -5.54
N ARG A 48 17.25 -0.09 -5.11
CA ARG A 48 17.19 -1.33 -5.90
C ARG A 48 15.76 -1.81 -6.08
N GLU A 49 14.89 -1.68 -5.08
CA GLU A 49 13.50 -2.05 -5.20
C GLU A 49 12.77 -1.16 -6.22
N LEU A 50 12.94 0.16 -6.15
CA LEU A 50 12.36 1.10 -7.11
C LEU A 50 12.81 0.78 -8.55
N ILE A 51 14.10 0.47 -8.75
CA ILE A 51 14.65 0.06 -10.04
C ILE A 51 14.02 -1.26 -10.54
N ARG A 52 13.79 -2.25 -9.67
CA ARG A 52 13.08 -3.49 -10.06
C ARG A 52 11.66 -3.26 -10.55
N HIS A 53 11.07 -2.12 -10.19
CA HIS A 53 9.77 -1.69 -10.70
C HIS A 53 9.86 -0.76 -11.93
N GLY A 54 11.06 -0.49 -12.44
CA GLY A 54 11.30 0.22 -13.70
C GLY A 54 11.84 1.65 -13.54
N ALA A 55 11.96 2.16 -12.31
CA ALA A 55 12.35 3.54 -12.05
C ALA A 55 13.79 3.84 -12.49
N ASP A 56 14.02 5.09 -12.85
CA ASP A 56 15.35 5.70 -12.94
C ASP A 56 15.68 6.41 -11.62
N VAL A 57 16.64 5.90 -10.83
CA VAL A 57 16.92 6.43 -9.49
C VAL A 57 18.24 7.20 -9.48
N ILE A 58 18.21 8.44 -8.99
CA ILE A 58 19.39 9.29 -8.80
C ILE A 58 19.52 9.61 -7.31
N ALA A 59 20.64 9.22 -6.70
CA ALA A 59 20.88 9.52 -5.30
C ALA A 59 21.46 10.93 -5.13
N VAL A 60 20.93 11.69 -4.18
CA VAL A 60 21.44 13.00 -3.75
C VAL A 60 21.71 12.92 -2.26
N MET A 61 22.92 13.25 -1.81
CA MET A 61 23.34 13.00 -0.42
C MET A 61 23.79 14.28 0.26
N THR A 62 23.39 14.48 1.51
CA THR A 62 24.00 15.52 2.36
C THR A 62 25.38 15.09 2.87
N GLU A 63 26.18 16.04 3.36
CA GLU A 63 27.48 15.72 3.96
C GLU A 63 27.35 14.68 5.07
N SER A 64 26.43 14.91 6.02
CA SER A 64 26.19 13.99 7.14
C SER A 64 25.66 12.61 6.71
N ALA A 65 25.03 12.49 5.54
CA ALA A 65 24.61 11.18 5.03
C ALA A 65 25.81 10.31 4.62
N LYS A 66 26.87 10.93 4.09
CA LYS A 66 28.09 10.23 3.64
C LYS A 66 28.86 9.57 4.79
N GLU A 67 28.77 10.15 5.98
CA GLU A 67 29.36 9.58 7.21
C GLU A 67 28.68 8.29 7.67
N ILE A 68 27.44 8.04 7.22
CA ILE A 68 26.63 6.87 7.60
C ILE A 68 26.60 5.85 6.47
N LEU A 69 26.42 6.33 5.24
CA LEU A 69 26.32 5.51 4.04
C LEU A 69 27.31 6.01 3.00
N SER A 70 28.22 5.14 2.57
CA SER A 70 29.19 5.49 1.54
C SER A 70 28.50 5.84 0.20
N PRO A 71 28.92 6.93 -0.48
CA PRO A 71 28.53 7.21 -1.87
C PRO A 71 28.72 6.02 -2.83
N GLU A 72 29.74 5.20 -2.63
CA GLU A 72 29.99 4.02 -3.47
C GLU A 72 28.90 2.95 -3.34
N SER A 73 28.32 2.80 -2.14
CA SER A 73 27.18 1.90 -1.93
C SER A 73 25.97 2.36 -2.73
N MET A 74 25.76 3.68 -2.83
CA MET A 74 24.66 4.24 -3.64
C MET A 74 24.96 4.20 -5.13
N PHE A 75 26.23 4.34 -5.55
CA PHE A 75 26.61 4.07 -6.93
C PHE A 75 26.31 2.62 -7.32
N PHE A 76 26.70 1.66 -6.49
CA PHE A 76 26.33 0.25 -6.69
C PHE A 76 24.80 0.02 -6.70
N ALA A 77 24.06 0.73 -5.85
CA ALA A 77 22.61 0.56 -5.78
C ALA A 77 21.89 1.08 -7.02
N THR A 78 22.29 2.25 -7.51
CA THR A 78 21.58 3.01 -8.55
C THR A 78 22.17 2.85 -9.95
N GLY A 79 23.45 2.51 -10.05
CA GLY A 79 24.20 2.54 -11.30
C GLY A 79 24.63 3.93 -11.76
N LYS A 80 24.41 4.96 -10.95
CA LYS A 80 24.77 6.35 -11.24
C LYS A 80 25.55 6.95 -10.07
N PRO A 81 26.64 7.71 -10.31
CA PRO A 81 27.34 8.38 -9.22
C PRO A 81 26.37 9.29 -8.44
N PRO A 82 26.31 9.19 -7.11
CA PRO A 82 25.45 10.05 -6.31
C PRO A 82 25.90 11.51 -6.38
N ILE A 83 24.94 12.42 -6.37
CA ILE A 83 25.18 13.86 -6.30
C ILE A 83 25.46 14.21 -4.84
N THR A 84 26.72 14.53 -4.56
CA THR A 84 27.20 14.87 -3.20
C THR A 84 27.57 16.33 -3.05
N LYS A 85 27.65 17.06 -4.16
CA LYS A 85 27.88 18.50 -4.26
C LYS A 85 27.23 19.01 -5.53
N LEU A 86 26.83 20.27 -5.54
CA LEU A 86 26.32 20.93 -6.74
C LEU A 86 27.47 21.60 -7.48
N GLY A 87 27.44 21.57 -8.81
CA GLY A 87 28.47 22.14 -9.66
C GLY A 87 27.89 22.93 -10.83
N GLY A 88 28.76 23.28 -11.78
CA GLY A 88 28.38 24.00 -13.00
C GLY A 88 27.46 23.20 -13.94
N GLY A 89 27.20 21.92 -13.65
CA GLY A 89 26.16 21.12 -14.32
C GLY A 89 24.75 21.41 -13.82
N VAL A 90 24.58 22.29 -12.82
CA VAL A 90 23.28 22.74 -12.28
C VAL A 90 22.34 21.55 -12.06
N GLU A 91 22.81 20.54 -11.33
CA GLU A 91 22.16 19.23 -11.24
C GLU A 91 20.72 19.34 -10.70
N HIS A 92 20.50 20.23 -9.74
CA HIS A 92 19.20 20.54 -9.15
C HIS A 92 18.22 21.09 -10.21
N VAL A 93 18.66 21.96 -11.13
CA VAL A 93 17.81 22.44 -12.24
C VAL A 93 17.62 21.35 -13.28
N THR A 94 18.70 20.67 -13.66
CA THR A 94 18.70 19.63 -14.70
C THR A 94 17.78 18.46 -14.38
N PHE A 95 17.62 18.10 -13.11
CA PHE A 95 16.81 16.95 -12.70
C PHE A 95 15.48 17.32 -12.06
N ALA A 96 15.34 18.50 -11.44
CA ALA A 96 14.13 18.92 -10.73
C ALA A 96 13.44 20.17 -11.31
N GLY A 97 13.97 20.74 -12.39
CA GLY A 97 13.38 21.89 -13.09
C GLY A 97 12.01 21.57 -13.71
N GLU A 98 11.32 22.62 -14.17
CA GLU A 98 9.93 22.55 -14.69
C GLU A 98 9.74 21.49 -15.78
N GLU A 99 10.67 21.38 -16.73
CA GLU A 99 10.62 20.40 -17.84
C GLU A 99 10.67 18.93 -17.37
N GLU A 100 11.17 18.69 -16.16
CA GLU A 100 11.37 17.35 -15.61
C GLU A 100 10.31 16.99 -14.56
N ALA A 101 9.56 17.96 -14.06
CA ALA A 101 8.65 17.82 -12.92
C ALA A 101 7.55 16.76 -13.15
N GLU A 102 7.00 16.65 -14.37
CA GLU A 102 5.91 15.71 -14.68
C GLU A 102 6.34 14.23 -14.67
N LYS A 103 7.62 13.96 -14.91
CA LYS A 103 8.19 12.59 -14.96
C LYS A 103 9.08 12.28 -13.77
N SER A 104 9.27 13.23 -12.87
CA SER A 104 10.20 13.13 -11.74
C SER A 104 9.49 13.30 -10.40
N LEU A 105 10.11 12.79 -9.36
CA LEU A 105 9.66 12.94 -7.99
C LEU A 105 10.89 13.07 -7.09
N LEU A 106 10.83 13.98 -6.12
CA LEU A 106 11.84 14.06 -5.06
C LEU A 106 11.38 13.25 -3.85
N LEU A 107 12.10 12.17 -3.55
CA LEU A 107 11.91 11.35 -2.37
C LEU A 107 13.05 11.63 -1.38
N ILE A 108 12.76 12.31 -0.27
CA ILE A 108 13.73 12.56 0.81
C ILE A 108 13.54 11.47 1.87
N ALA A 109 14.39 10.44 1.82
CA ALA A 109 14.27 9.24 2.62
C ALA A 109 15.66 8.67 2.96
N PRO A 110 16.09 8.67 4.23
CA PRO A 110 15.45 9.33 5.38
C PRO A 110 15.57 10.86 5.31
N ALA A 111 14.62 11.54 5.94
CA ALA A 111 14.68 12.98 6.24
C ALA A 111 14.89 13.24 7.74
N THR A 112 15.95 13.97 8.09
CA THR A 112 16.18 14.44 9.46
C THR A 112 15.32 15.67 9.78
N ALA A 113 15.05 15.91 11.08
CA ALA A 113 14.39 17.13 11.55
C ALA A 113 15.10 18.41 11.06
N ASN A 114 16.43 18.40 11.00
CA ASN A 114 17.24 19.50 10.47
C ASN A 114 16.92 19.79 9.00
N THR A 115 16.87 18.76 8.16
CA THR A 115 16.56 18.93 6.73
C THR A 115 15.12 19.42 6.54
N ILE A 116 14.16 18.85 7.28
CA ILE A 116 12.75 19.30 7.26
C ILE A 116 12.64 20.77 7.65
N GLY A 117 13.30 21.19 8.73
CA GLY A 117 13.28 22.60 9.14
C GLY A 117 13.93 23.55 8.14
N LYS A 118 15.01 23.13 7.48
CA LYS A 118 15.64 23.89 6.40
C LYS A 118 14.71 24.06 5.20
N ILE A 119 14.06 22.99 4.74
CA ILE A 119 13.09 23.05 3.64
C ILE A 119 11.92 23.97 4.01
N ALA A 120 11.36 23.82 5.20
CA ALA A 120 10.24 24.65 5.68
C ALA A 120 10.58 26.15 5.76
N THR A 121 11.85 26.50 5.90
CA THR A 121 12.32 27.90 6.03
C THR A 121 13.05 28.42 4.79
N GLY A 122 13.09 27.63 3.70
CA GLY A 122 13.75 28.02 2.45
C GLY A 122 15.28 28.03 2.51
N ILE A 123 15.90 27.32 3.45
CA ILE A 123 17.36 27.16 3.52
C ILE A 123 17.79 26.03 2.60
N ASP A 124 18.64 26.34 1.63
CA ASP A 124 19.03 25.45 0.52
C ASP A 124 20.55 25.15 0.48
N ASP A 125 21.20 25.16 1.64
CA ASP A 125 22.65 25.04 1.82
C ASP A 125 23.27 23.63 1.65
N THR A 126 22.48 22.63 1.23
CA THR A 126 22.95 21.27 0.95
C THR A 126 22.35 20.79 -0.38
N PRO A 127 22.97 19.83 -1.09
CA PRO A 127 22.40 19.30 -2.33
C PRO A 127 20.92 18.89 -2.18
N VAL A 128 20.58 18.17 -1.10
CA VAL A 128 19.19 17.72 -0.87
C VAL A 128 18.23 18.91 -0.68
N THR A 129 18.62 19.93 0.09
CA THR A 129 17.75 21.10 0.34
C THR A 129 17.65 22.02 -0.89
N THR A 130 18.69 22.13 -1.72
CA THR A 130 18.60 22.83 -3.02
C THR A 130 17.66 22.10 -3.98
N PHE A 131 17.77 20.77 -4.07
CA PHE A 131 16.83 19.97 -4.85
C PHE A 131 15.39 20.15 -4.36
N ALA A 132 15.17 20.19 -3.04
CA ALA A 132 13.84 20.45 -2.46
C ALA A 132 13.30 21.84 -2.81
N THR A 133 14.15 22.86 -2.81
CA THR A 133 13.77 24.23 -3.15
C THR A 133 13.33 24.33 -4.60
N VAL A 134 14.09 23.74 -5.54
CA VAL A 134 13.70 23.71 -6.95
C VAL A 134 12.45 22.86 -7.16
N ALA A 135 12.35 21.71 -6.51
CA ALA A 135 11.18 20.82 -6.60
C ALA A 135 9.88 21.52 -6.19
N LEU A 136 9.91 22.27 -5.08
CA LEU A 136 8.77 23.08 -4.63
C LEU A 136 8.41 24.16 -5.66
N GLY A 137 9.42 24.86 -6.18
CA GLY A 137 9.23 25.92 -7.17
C GLY A 137 8.70 25.42 -8.52
N SER A 138 9.09 24.22 -8.95
CA SER A 138 8.67 23.62 -10.23
C SER A 138 7.35 22.85 -10.15
N GLY A 139 6.77 22.69 -8.96
CA GLY A 139 5.58 21.87 -8.74
C GLY A 139 5.85 20.35 -8.83
N MET A 140 7.11 19.93 -8.79
CA MET A 140 7.47 18.51 -8.77
C MET A 140 6.99 17.88 -7.45
N PRO A 141 6.34 16.69 -7.48
CA PRO A 141 5.92 16.00 -6.26
C PRO A 141 7.09 15.73 -5.31
N ILE A 142 6.87 15.99 -4.02
CA ILE A 142 7.85 15.75 -2.95
C ILE A 142 7.28 14.81 -1.92
N LEU A 143 8.01 13.73 -1.67
CA LEU A 143 7.76 12.78 -0.59
C LEU A 143 8.86 12.90 0.47
N ILE A 144 8.48 12.99 1.74
CA ILE A 144 9.41 13.00 2.87
C ILE A 144 9.13 11.79 3.75
N ALA A 145 10.12 10.94 3.96
CA ALA A 145 10.09 9.85 4.95
C ALA A 145 10.96 10.24 6.16
N PRO A 146 10.38 10.80 7.24
CA PRO A 146 11.17 11.28 8.34
C PRO A 146 11.71 10.12 9.17
N ALA A 147 12.95 10.26 9.65
CA ALA A 147 13.59 9.27 10.52
C ALA A 147 14.38 9.99 11.61
N MET A 148 13.76 10.10 12.79
CA MET A 148 14.27 10.84 13.93
C MET A 148 13.75 10.24 15.25
N HIS A 149 14.36 10.62 16.37
CA HIS A 149 13.92 10.19 17.69
C HIS A 149 12.52 10.74 18.01
N ALA A 150 11.68 9.99 18.74
CA ALA A 150 10.31 10.40 19.07
C ALA A 150 10.20 11.76 19.79
N ALA A 151 11.24 12.16 20.55
CA ALA A 151 11.30 13.48 21.17
C ALA A 151 11.37 14.63 20.14
N MET A 152 11.92 14.38 18.95
CA MET A 152 11.95 15.35 17.85
C MET A 152 10.58 15.48 17.18
N TYR A 153 9.81 14.38 17.07
CA TYR A 153 8.42 14.43 16.59
C TYR A 153 7.48 15.19 17.53
N ARG A 154 7.79 15.19 18.83
CA ARG A 154 7.08 16.02 19.82
C ARG A 154 7.60 17.45 19.91
N ASN A 155 8.63 17.83 19.17
CA ASN A 155 9.17 19.19 19.19
C ASN A 155 8.19 20.12 18.45
N PRO A 156 7.64 21.17 19.10
CA PRO A 156 6.67 22.06 18.47
C PRO A 156 7.15 22.75 17.19
N ALA A 157 8.45 23.05 17.08
CA ALA A 157 9.00 23.65 15.86
C ALA A 157 9.00 22.64 14.70
N VAL A 158 9.34 21.37 14.97
CA VAL A 158 9.34 20.30 13.96
C VAL A 158 7.92 19.99 13.51
N VAL A 159 6.96 19.92 14.43
CA VAL A 159 5.53 19.72 14.12
C VAL A 159 5.03 20.83 13.20
N LYS A 160 5.28 22.10 13.55
CA LYS A 160 4.90 23.25 12.70
C LYS A 160 5.54 23.20 11.32
N ASN A 161 6.81 22.82 11.23
CA ASN A 161 7.49 22.66 9.93
C ASN A 161 6.85 21.57 9.08
N ILE A 162 6.48 20.43 9.69
CA ILE A 162 5.80 19.34 8.99
C ILE A 162 4.41 19.79 8.52
N GLU A 163 3.64 20.44 9.38
CA GLU A 163 2.31 20.98 9.05
C GLU A 163 2.38 21.98 7.89
N TYR A 164 3.29 22.96 7.97
CA TYR A 164 3.51 23.94 6.91
C TYR A 164 3.89 23.28 5.57
N LEU A 165 4.79 22.30 5.59
CA LEU A 165 5.16 21.60 4.36
C LEU A 165 4.00 20.77 3.78
N LYS A 166 3.14 20.19 4.61
CA LYS A 166 1.92 19.53 4.16
C LYS A 166 0.96 20.51 3.49
N GLU A 167 0.83 21.74 4.01
CA GLU A 167 0.02 22.80 3.39
C GLU A 167 0.57 23.19 2.00
N LEU A 168 1.89 23.10 1.80
CA LEU A 168 2.53 23.28 0.48
C LEU A 168 2.40 22.06 -0.45
N GLY A 169 1.67 21.01 -0.06
CA GLY A 169 1.48 19.80 -0.86
C GLY A 169 2.60 18.77 -0.76
N VAL A 170 3.54 18.93 0.18
CA VAL A 170 4.55 17.89 0.46
C VAL A 170 3.90 16.73 1.22
N GLU A 171 4.01 15.53 0.67
CA GLU A 171 3.45 14.34 1.30
C GLU A 171 4.47 13.68 2.24
N PHE A 172 4.01 13.35 3.45
CA PHE A 172 4.83 12.72 4.48
C PHE A 172 4.50 11.23 4.59
N ILE A 173 5.51 10.40 4.41
CA ILE A 173 5.42 8.95 4.58
C ILE A 173 5.54 8.66 6.08
N PRO A 174 4.53 8.04 6.72
CA PRO A 174 4.55 7.80 8.15
C PRO A 174 5.67 6.82 8.53
N PRO A 175 6.37 7.06 9.65
CA PRO A 175 7.40 6.15 10.14
C PRO A 175 6.79 4.82 10.60
N ARG A 176 7.64 3.79 10.73
CA ARG A 176 7.24 2.55 11.39
C ARG A 176 7.31 2.76 12.91
N GLU A 177 6.18 2.69 13.58
CA GLU A 177 6.14 2.58 15.03
C GLU A 177 6.54 1.16 15.47
N GLU A 178 7.63 1.06 16.21
CA GLU A 178 8.11 -0.20 16.77
C GLU A 178 8.86 0.09 18.07
N GLU A 179 8.53 -0.61 19.15
CA GLU A 179 9.18 -0.43 20.48
C GLU A 179 9.11 1.01 21.02
N GLY A 180 8.03 1.75 20.69
CA GLY A 180 7.89 3.17 21.06
C GLY A 180 8.86 4.11 20.33
N LYS A 181 9.46 3.65 19.23
CA LYS A 181 10.37 4.42 18.36
C LYS A 181 9.79 4.55 16.97
N GLU A 182 10.06 5.69 16.36
CA GLU A 182 9.70 5.99 14.98
C GLU A 182 10.88 5.64 14.08
N LYS A 183 10.81 4.47 13.46
CA LYS A 183 11.85 3.94 12.57
C LYS A 183 11.56 4.28 11.11
N PHE A 184 12.58 4.17 10.27
CA PHE A 184 12.45 4.34 8.82
C PHE A 184 11.30 3.44 8.29
N PRO A 185 10.41 3.95 7.42
CA PRO A 185 9.34 3.15 6.85
C PRO A 185 9.89 1.93 6.11
N ASP A 186 9.12 0.85 6.04
CA ASP A 186 9.53 -0.28 5.20
C ASP A 186 9.51 0.09 3.72
N VAL A 187 10.35 -0.58 2.95
CA VAL A 187 10.55 -0.31 1.52
C VAL A 187 9.24 -0.43 0.73
N GLU A 188 8.36 -1.36 1.10
CA GLU A 188 7.05 -1.53 0.44
C GLU A 188 6.16 -0.31 0.66
N THR A 189 6.09 0.20 1.89
CA THR A 189 5.36 1.43 2.21
C THR A 189 5.88 2.60 1.38
N VAL A 190 7.20 2.83 1.36
CA VAL A 190 7.79 3.91 0.55
C VAL A 190 7.45 3.75 -0.94
N PHE A 191 7.55 2.53 -1.47
CA PHE A 191 7.20 2.23 -2.85
C PHE A 191 5.73 2.55 -3.18
N LEU A 192 4.79 2.20 -2.29
CA LEU A 192 3.37 2.49 -2.49
C LEU A 192 3.08 4.00 -2.52
N HIS A 193 3.72 4.78 -1.64
CA HIS A 193 3.63 6.24 -1.67
C HIS A 193 4.22 6.85 -2.95
N VAL A 194 5.37 6.33 -3.41
CA VAL A 194 5.95 6.73 -4.71
C VAL A 194 4.98 6.47 -5.86
N LEU A 195 4.34 5.29 -5.89
CA LEU A 195 3.35 4.97 -6.92
C LEU A 195 2.14 5.91 -6.85
N ARG A 196 1.60 6.15 -5.64
CA ARG A 196 0.46 7.06 -5.41
C ARG A 196 0.78 8.47 -5.90
N ALA A 197 1.98 8.97 -5.62
CA ALA A 197 2.40 10.32 -6.02
C ALA A 197 2.52 10.47 -7.55
N PHE A 198 2.98 9.45 -8.27
CA PHE A 198 3.03 9.48 -9.73
C PHE A 198 1.69 9.26 -10.43
N ARG A 199 0.77 8.52 -9.81
CA ARG A 199 -0.54 8.23 -10.41
C ARG A 199 -1.57 9.30 -10.13
N GLY A 200 -1.63 9.79 -8.89
CA GLY A 200 -2.64 10.76 -8.45
C GLY A 200 -4.07 10.35 -8.83
N GLY A 201 -4.37 9.05 -8.78
CA GLY A 201 -5.50 8.40 -9.47
C GLY A 201 -6.90 8.94 -9.13
N PRO A 202 -7.94 8.43 -9.80
CA PRO A 202 -9.31 8.96 -9.74
C PRO A 202 -9.90 9.03 -8.32
N GLY A 203 -9.39 8.24 -7.38
CA GLY A 203 -9.91 8.17 -6.01
C GLY A 203 -9.50 9.34 -5.11
N ARG A 204 -8.77 10.34 -5.61
CA ARG A 204 -8.39 11.51 -4.80
C ARG A 204 -9.63 12.22 -4.27
N GLY A 205 -9.68 12.40 -2.94
CA GLY A 205 -10.81 13.01 -2.24
C GLY A 205 -11.96 12.03 -1.94
N GLU A 206 -11.85 10.79 -2.38
CA GLU A 206 -12.81 9.73 -2.08
C GLU A 206 -12.25 8.73 -1.07
N ALA A 207 -13.14 8.10 -0.31
CA ALA A 207 -12.76 7.07 0.64
C ALA A 207 -13.19 5.67 0.18
N ALA A 208 -12.41 4.66 0.54
CA ALA A 208 -12.75 3.27 0.30
C ALA A 208 -12.62 2.44 1.58
N LEU A 209 -13.57 1.52 1.81
CA LEU A 209 -13.54 0.59 2.94
C LEU A 209 -13.12 -0.80 2.45
N VAL A 210 -12.15 -1.42 3.12
CA VAL A 210 -11.75 -2.80 2.89
C VAL A 210 -11.96 -3.61 4.17
N ILE A 211 -12.78 -4.65 4.08
CA ILE A 211 -13.04 -5.57 5.20
C ILE A 211 -12.32 -6.89 4.89
N GLY A 212 -11.25 -7.18 5.63
CA GLY A 212 -10.35 -8.30 5.39
C GLY A 212 -10.20 -9.24 6.58
N GLY A 213 -9.63 -10.43 6.33
CA GLY A 213 -9.36 -11.44 7.37
C GLY A 213 -10.53 -12.38 7.65
N ALA A 214 -10.40 -13.20 8.69
CA ALA A 214 -11.43 -14.11 9.17
C ALA A 214 -11.95 -13.66 10.54
N SER A 215 -13.17 -14.06 10.88
CA SER A 215 -13.67 -13.94 12.25
C SER A 215 -13.18 -15.10 13.13
N GLU A 216 -13.13 -14.87 14.43
CA GLU A 216 -12.80 -15.84 15.49
C GLU A 216 -13.98 -15.91 16.46
N GLU A 217 -14.83 -16.92 16.28
CA GLU A 217 -16.05 -17.06 17.07
C GLU A 217 -15.83 -18.01 18.26
N PRO A 218 -16.00 -17.56 19.51
CA PRO A 218 -15.62 -18.33 20.69
C PRO A 218 -16.52 -19.54 20.90
N ILE A 219 -15.90 -20.72 20.98
CA ILE A 219 -16.53 -21.95 21.49
C ILE A 219 -16.55 -21.89 23.03
N ASP A 220 -15.42 -21.48 23.59
CA ASP A 220 -15.17 -21.25 25.00
C ASP A 220 -14.03 -20.22 25.16
N GLU A 221 -13.57 -19.97 26.38
CA GLU A 221 -12.50 -19.00 26.67
C GLU A 221 -11.12 -19.34 26.05
N MET A 222 -10.95 -20.54 25.48
CA MET A 222 -9.67 -21.03 24.94
C MET A 222 -9.74 -21.35 23.45
N ARG A 223 -10.93 -21.66 22.92
CA ARG A 223 -11.12 -22.22 21.58
C ARG A 223 -12.06 -21.36 20.77
N VAL A 224 -11.77 -21.23 19.48
CA VAL A 224 -12.58 -20.47 18.52
C VAL A 224 -12.85 -21.29 17.26
N VAL A 225 -13.97 -21.02 16.60
CA VAL A 225 -14.24 -21.40 15.21
C VAL A 225 -13.81 -20.23 14.32
N SER A 226 -13.02 -20.53 13.29
CA SER A 226 -12.54 -19.52 12.35
C SER A 226 -12.36 -20.11 10.95
N ASN A 227 -12.46 -19.26 9.94
CA ASN A 227 -12.19 -19.63 8.55
C ASN A 227 -10.70 -19.49 8.22
N ARG A 228 -10.25 -20.28 7.25
CA ARG A 228 -8.88 -20.16 6.72
C ARG A 228 -8.81 -18.96 5.79
N SER A 229 -8.27 -17.85 6.30
CA SER A 229 -7.95 -16.67 5.49
C SER A 229 -6.55 -16.17 5.82
N THR A 230 -5.75 -15.95 4.77
CA THR A 230 -4.43 -15.33 4.96
C THR A 230 -4.54 -13.82 5.11
N GLY A 231 -5.63 -13.19 4.64
CA GLY A 231 -5.78 -11.74 4.54
C GLY A 231 -5.12 -11.12 3.31
N LYS A 232 -4.33 -11.88 2.54
CA LYS A 232 -3.51 -11.36 1.44
C LYS A 232 -4.33 -10.65 0.36
N THR A 233 -5.48 -11.20 -0.06
CA THR A 233 -6.34 -10.55 -1.07
C THR A 233 -6.83 -9.18 -0.60
N ALA A 234 -7.26 -9.06 0.65
CA ALA A 234 -7.68 -7.78 1.24
C ALA A 234 -6.52 -6.79 1.31
N SER A 235 -5.32 -7.28 1.68
CA SER A 235 -4.10 -6.47 1.74
C SER A 235 -3.77 -5.88 0.37
N GLU A 236 -3.75 -6.70 -0.68
CA GLU A 236 -3.41 -6.24 -2.03
C GLU A 236 -4.48 -5.31 -2.63
N ILE A 237 -5.77 -5.51 -2.30
CA ILE A 237 -6.84 -4.59 -2.70
C ILE A 237 -6.69 -3.23 -2.02
N ALA A 238 -6.41 -3.21 -0.72
CA ALA A 238 -6.18 -1.96 0.01
C ALA A 238 -4.97 -1.19 -0.53
N LYS A 239 -3.88 -1.88 -0.87
CA LYS A 239 -2.72 -1.27 -1.54
C LYS A 239 -3.08 -0.69 -2.91
N ALA A 240 -3.85 -1.42 -3.72
CA ALA A 240 -4.30 -0.94 -5.03
C ALA A 240 -5.18 0.31 -4.91
N LEU A 241 -6.17 0.32 -4.01
CA LEU A 241 -7.01 1.49 -3.74
C LEU A 241 -6.17 2.69 -3.26
N PHE A 242 -5.22 2.44 -2.35
CA PHE A 242 -4.32 3.49 -1.86
C PHE A 242 -3.49 4.12 -2.99
N VAL A 243 -2.96 3.30 -3.90
CA VAL A 243 -2.19 3.76 -5.07
C VAL A 243 -3.07 4.54 -6.06
N GLU A 244 -4.34 4.19 -6.17
CA GLU A 244 -5.33 4.92 -6.99
C GLU A 244 -5.86 6.21 -6.31
N GLY A 245 -5.32 6.58 -5.15
CA GLY A 245 -5.57 7.87 -4.52
C GLY A 245 -6.64 7.86 -3.42
N PHE A 246 -7.32 6.74 -3.18
CA PHE A 246 -8.37 6.65 -2.15
C PHE A 246 -7.81 6.81 -0.74
N GLU A 247 -8.60 7.43 0.13
CA GLU A 247 -8.43 7.34 1.58
C GLU A 247 -8.99 6.00 2.07
N VAL A 248 -8.09 5.09 2.45
CA VAL A 248 -8.48 3.70 2.74
C VAL A 248 -8.76 3.53 4.22
N ALA A 249 -9.93 2.99 4.56
CA ALA A 249 -10.23 2.44 5.88
C ALA A 249 -10.19 0.92 5.80
N LEU A 250 -9.49 0.27 6.75
CA LEU A 250 -9.37 -1.18 6.83
C LEU A 250 -9.98 -1.68 8.12
N LEU A 251 -10.99 -2.55 7.99
CA LEU A 251 -11.45 -3.39 9.10
C LEU A 251 -10.77 -4.76 8.97
N TRP A 252 -9.93 -5.09 9.95
CA TRP A 252 -8.97 -6.18 9.83
C TRP A 252 -9.23 -7.29 10.86
N GLY A 253 -9.74 -8.41 10.37
CA GLY A 253 -9.95 -9.62 11.14
C GLY A 253 -8.66 -10.42 11.38
N ARG A 254 -8.83 -11.65 11.88
CA ARG A 254 -7.75 -12.62 12.06
C ARG A 254 -7.10 -12.97 10.71
N THR A 255 -5.78 -12.86 10.65
CA THR A 255 -4.99 -13.10 9.44
C THR A 255 -3.63 -13.69 9.77
N THR A 256 -2.97 -14.28 8.77
CA THR A 256 -1.55 -14.63 8.83
C THR A 256 -0.67 -13.57 8.16
N THR A 257 -1.24 -12.75 7.28
CA THR A 257 -0.58 -11.61 6.65
C THR A 257 -0.81 -10.37 7.51
N PRO A 258 0.24 -9.61 7.89
CA PRO A 258 0.04 -8.33 8.58
C PRO A 258 -0.78 -7.37 7.70
N PRO A 259 -1.56 -6.46 8.31
CA PRO A 259 -2.29 -5.46 7.54
C PRO A 259 -1.28 -4.59 6.74
N PRO A 260 -1.62 -4.20 5.50
CA PRO A 260 -0.79 -3.26 4.75
C PRO A 260 -0.79 -1.92 5.49
N LYS A 261 0.35 -1.22 5.52
CA LYS A 261 0.46 0.09 6.15
C LYS A 261 -0.05 1.19 5.23
N VAL A 262 -1.30 1.07 4.82
CA VAL A 262 -2.01 2.03 4.00
C VAL A 262 -3.30 2.38 4.72
N GLY A 263 -3.57 3.67 4.91
CA GLY A 263 -4.81 4.14 5.52
C GLY A 263 -5.00 3.80 7.01
N GLU A 264 -6.23 3.94 7.48
CA GLU A 264 -6.64 3.71 8.88
C GLU A 264 -6.97 2.24 9.09
N ILE A 265 -6.31 1.58 10.06
CA ILE A 265 -6.51 0.15 10.32
C ILE A 265 -7.17 -0.04 11.69
N THR A 266 -8.35 -0.67 11.71
CA THR A 266 -9.06 -1.05 12.94
C THR A 266 -9.25 -2.56 12.98
N GLY A 267 -8.76 -3.21 14.04
CA GLY A 267 -8.88 -4.65 14.21
C GLY A 267 -10.25 -5.08 14.74
N PHE A 268 -10.72 -6.25 14.32
CA PHE A 268 -11.87 -6.94 14.93
C PHE A 268 -11.57 -8.43 15.10
N ARG A 269 -12.28 -9.10 16.00
CA ARG A 269 -12.19 -10.56 16.17
C ARG A 269 -13.48 -11.25 15.80
N ARG A 270 -14.62 -10.75 16.25
CA ARG A 270 -15.93 -11.38 16.04
C ARG A 270 -16.76 -10.66 14.98
N VAL A 271 -17.74 -11.36 14.40
CA VAL A 271 -18.71 -10.74 13.49
C VAL A 271 -19.51 -9.64 14.21
N GLU A 272 -19.87 -9.82 15.48
CA GLU A 272 -20.56 -8.80 16.26
C GLU A 272 -19.72 -7.52 16.44
N GLU A 273 -18.42 -7.66 16.72
CA GLU A 273 -17.52 -6.50 16.82
C GLU A 273 -17.39 -5.77 15.49
N LEU A 274 -17.33 -6.50 14.38
CA LEU A 274 -17.34 -5.90 13.06
C LEU A 274 -18.63 -5.08 12.83
N ILE A 275 -19.78 -5.59 13.24
CA ILE A 275 -21.06 -4.87 13.15
C ILE A 275 -21.02 -3.58 13.96
N GLU A 276 -20.57 -3.62 15.21
CA GLU A 276 -20.43 -2.42 16.05
C GLU A 276 -19.50 -1.37 15.42
N LEU A 277 -18.41 -1.81 14.79
CA LEU A 277 -17.48 -0.91 14.08
C LEU A 277 -18.15 -0.28 12.86
N LEU A 278 -18.91 -1.04 12.08
CA LEU A 278 -19.66 -0.52 10.93
C LEU A 278 -20.72 0.50 11.37
N GLU A 279 -21.44 0.23 12.46
CA GLU A 279 -22.42 1.17 13.02
C GLU A 279 -21.77 2.47 13.48
N LYS A 280 -20.58 2.42 14.09
CA LYS A 280 -19.80 3.61 14.46
C LYS A 280 -19.33 4.41 13.24
N MET A 281 -19.20 3.78 12.09
CA MET A 281 -18.86 4.42 10.81
C MET A 281 -20.08 4.99 10.08
N LYS A 282 -21.30 4.82 10.61
CA LYS A 282 -22.52 5.36 10.00
C LYS A 282 -22.40 6.86 9.78
N GLY A 283 -22.69 7.31 8.56
CA GLY A 283 -22.55 8.71 8.15
C GLY A 283 -21.20 9.06 7.52
N ARG A 284 -20.20 8.15 7.55
CA ARG A 284 -19.04 8.25 6.65
C ARG A 284 -19.48 7.94 5.23
N GLU A 285 -18.94 8.67 4.27
CA GLU A 285 -19.11 8.38 2.85
C GLU A 285 -17.97 7.50 2.36
N PHE A 286 -18.32 6.39 1.70
CA PHE A 286 -17.37 5.52 1.01
C PHE A 286 -17.83 5.40 -0.43
N HIS A 287 -16.91 5.64 -1.37
CA HIS A 287 -17.17 5.42 -2.78
C HIS A 287 -17.16 3.91 -3.08
N PHE A 288 -16.18 3.18 -2.56
CA PHE A 288 -16.10 1.72 -2.67
C PHE A 288 -16.08 1.01 -1.32
N ILE A 289 -16.72 -0.17 -1.26
CA ILE A 289 -16.58 -1.12 -0.16
C ILE A 289 -16.19 -2.48 -0.71
N PHE A 290 -14.98 -2.96 -0.41
CA PHE A 290 -14.53 -4.30 -0.76
C PHE A 290 -14.61 -5.22 0.46
N MET A 291 -15.31 -6.35 0.33
CA MET A 291 -15.49 -7.33 1.41
C MET A 291 -14.91 -8.71 1.07
N PRO A 292 -13.58 -8.87 0.97
CA PRO A 292 -12.91 -10.17 0.85
C PRO A 292 -12.82 -10.97 2.17
N ALA A 293 -13.37 -10.47 3.28
CA ALA A 293 -13.33 -11.15 4.57
C ALA A 293 -14.02 -12.53 4.53
N ALA A 294 -13.37 -13.51 5.15
CA ALA A 294 -13.88 -14.87 5.35
C ALA A 294 -14.57 -14.96 6.72
N LEU A 295 -15.72 -14.30 6.85
CA LEU A 295 -16.52 -14.35 8.07
C LEU A 295 -17.19 -15.72 8.25
N SER A 296 -17.39 -16.13 9.50
CA SER A 296 -18.13 -17.35 9.83
C SER A 296 -19.61 -17.21 9.45
N ASP A 297 -20.16 -18.17 8.71
CA ASP A 297 -21.60 -18.25 8.44
C ASP A 297 -22.40 -18.77 9.65
N PHE A 298 -21.73 -19.44 10.57
CA PHE A 298 -22.30 -20.01 11.79
C PHE A 298 -21.45 -19.64 13.01
N ILE A 299 -22.12 -19.25 14.09
CA ILE A 299 -21.51 -18.82 15.35
C ILE A 299 -21.85 -19.88 16.42
N PRO A 300 -20.87 -20.47 17.12
CA PRO A 300 -21.13 -21.37 18.25
C PRO A 300 -21.84 -20.64 19.40
N GLU A 301 -22.66 -21.37 20.15
CA GLU A 301 -23.08 -20.94 21.48
C GLU A 301 -21.90 -21.08 22.45
N SER A 302 -21.24 -19.95 22.73
CA SER A 302 -20.08 -19.90 23.61
C SER A 302 -20.43 -20.31 25.05
N ARG A 303 -19.51 -21.02 25.70
CA ARG A 303 -19.59 -21.35 27.14
C ARG A 303 -18.56 -20.59 27.96
N GLU A 304 -18.90 -20.26 29.19
CA GLU A 304 -17.94 -19.70 30.16
C GLU A 304 -16.97 -20.79 30.62
N GLY A 305 -15.70 -20.40 30.82
CA GLY A 305 -14.62 -21.31 31.19
C GLY A 305 -14.19 -22.28 30.10
N LYS A 306 -13.01 -22.89 30.27
CA LYS A 306 -12.46 -23.89 29.33
C LYS A 306 -13.26 -25.19 29.39
N ILE A 307 -13.78 -25.66 28.25
CA ILE A 307 -14.41 -26.98 28.17
C ILE A 307 -13.32 -28.06 28.43
N PRO A 308 -13.49 -28.96 29.42
CA PRO A 308 -12.52 -30.00 29.73
C PRO A 308 -12.21 -30.89 28.51
N SER A 309 -10.97 -31.35 28.42
CA SER A 309 -10.59 -32.33 27.40
C SER A 309 -11.07 -33.73 27.80
N GLY A 310 -11.57 -34.49 26.82
CA GLY A 310 -11.97 -35.89 27.00
C GLY A 310 -13.43 -36.11 26.58
N GLY A 311 -13.65 -37.06 25.67
CA GLY A 311 -14.97 -37.37 25.13
C GLY A 311 -15.35 -36.56 23.88
N GLU A 312 -16.59 -36.77 23.43
CA GLU A 312 -17.17 -36.09 22.28
C GLU A 312 -17.70 -34.70 22.67
N LEU A 313 -17.45 -33.70 21.81
CA LEU A 313 -17.94 -32.35 21.99
C LEU A 313 -18.99 -32.03 20.93
N LEU A 314 -20.25 -31.83 21.36
CA LEU A 314 -21.31 -31.33 20.51
C LEU A 314 -21.40 -29.80 20.62
N LEU A 315 -21.25 -29.11 19.49
CA LEU A 315 -21.41 -27.66 19.41
C LEU A 315 -22.76 -27.32 18.77
N ARG A 316 -23.57 -26.55 19.49
CA ARG A 316 -24.76 -25.90 18.91
C ARG A 316 -24.30 -24.60 18.25
N MET A 317 -24.73 -24.37 17.02
CA MET A 317 -24.37 -23.18 16.25
C MET A 317 -25.63 -22.46 15.78
N ARG A 318 -25.60 -21.13 15.79
CA ARG A 318 -26.61 -20.25 15.22
C ARG A 318 -26.10 -19.64 13.92
N SER A 319 -27.00 -19.22 13.04
CA SER A 319 -26.60 -18.47 11.84
C SER A 319 -26.00 -17.11 12.22
N ALA A 320 -24.93 -16.73 11.54
CA ALA A 320 -24.31 -15.42 11.69
C ALA A 320 -25.17 -14.32 11.01
N PRO A 321 -25.12 -13.07 11.51
CA PRO A 321 -25.73 -11.93 10.83
C PRO A 321 -25.17 -11.74 9.42
N LYS A 322 -26.02 -11.29 8.48
CA LYS A 322 -25.63 -11.06 7.08
C LYS A 322 -25.03 -9.67 6.89
N VAL A 323 -23.71 -9.56 7.10
CA VAL A 323 -22.96 -8.29 7.02
C VAL A 323 -23.13 -7.53 5.70
N LEU A 324 -23.24 -8.21 4.54
CA LEU A 324 -23.48 -7.54 3.26
C LEU A 324 -24.80 -6.75 3.23
N ASN A 325 -25.86 -7.27 3.84
CA ASN A 325 -27.14 -6.56 3.91
C ASN A 325 -26.99 -5.30 4.77
N LEU A 326 -26.32 -5.43 5.92
CA LEU A 326 -26.03 -4.31 6.80
C LEU A 326 -25.18 -3.24 6.10
N LEU A 327 -24.17 -3.63 5.31
CA LEU A 327 -23.37 -2.68 4.54
C LEU A 327 -24.21 -1.89 3.55
N ARG A 328 -25.13 -2.55 2.83
CA ARG A 328 -26.05 -1.87 1.92
C ARG A 328 -26.99 -0.90 2.65
N GLU A 329 -27.46 -1.27 3.83
CA GLU A 329 -28.31 -0.41 4.66
C GLU A 329 -27.56 0.82 5.21
N LEU A 330 -26.33 0.63 5.69
CA LEU A 330 -25.52 1.69 6.28
C LEU A 330 -24.89 2.62 5.24
N PHE A 331 -24.52 2.08 4.07
CA PHE A 331 -23.81 2.79 3.01
C PHE A 331 -24.52 2.62 1.66
N PRO A 332 -25.75 3.13 1.50
CA PRO A 332 -26.58 2.87 0.32
C PRO A 332 -25.96 3.37 -0.99
N SER A 333 -25.19 4.46 -0.93
CA SER A 333 -24.54 5.08 -2.10
C SER A 333 -23.22 4.40 -2.50
N ALA A 334 -22.65 3.56 -1.64
CA ALA A 334 -21.36 2.94 -1.92
C ALA A 334 -21.48 1.80 -2.95
N HIS A 335 -20.48 1.68 -3.80
CA HIS A 335 -20.33 0.51 -4.67
C HIS A 335 -19.74 -0.66 -3.87
N ILE A 336 -20.56 -1.67 -3.60
CA ILE A 336 -20.20 -2.84 -2.78
C ILE A 336 -19.67 -3.95 -3.69
N VAL A 337 -18.44 -4.38 -3.41
CA VAL A 337 -17.76 -5.50 -4.07
C VAL A 337 -17.68 -6.67 -3.08
N ALA A 338 -18.57 -7.65 -3.27
CA ALA A 338 -18.58 -8.88 -2.49
C ALA A 338 -17.61 -9.91 -3.07
N PHE A 339 -17.09 -10.79 -2.22
CA PHE A 339 -16.24 -11.91 -2.65
C PHE A 339 -16.93 -13.24 -2.43
N LYS A 340 -16.81 -14.14 -3.41
CA LYS A 340 -17.44 -15.47 -3.35
C LYS A 340 -16.50 -16.56 -3.81
N ALA A 341 -16.05 -17.39 -2.86
CA ALA A 341 -15.31 -18.61 -3.17
C ALA A 341 -16.27 -19.78 -3.34
N VAL A 342 -16.15 -20.51 -4.45
CA VAL A 342 -17.04 -21.63 -4.81
C VAL A 342 -16.25 -22.93 -4.89
N GLY A 343 -16.78 -23.99 -4.28
CA GLY A 343 -16.20 -25.33 -4.34
C GLY A 343 -16.46 -26.04 -5.67
N GLY A 344 -15.72 -27.12 -5.92
CA GLY A 344 -15.86 -27.92 -7.15
C GLY A 344 -15.13 -27.32 -8.36
N ASP A 345 -15.59 -27.67 -9.56
CA ASP A 345 -14.98 -27.28 -10.84
C ASP A 345 -15.95 -26.70 -11.87
N ASP A 346 -17.25 -26.64 -11.55
CA ASP A 346 -18.28 -26.07 -12.41
C ASP A 346 -18.37 -24.54 -12.31
N ARG A 347 -17.87 -23.86 -13.35
CA ARG A 347 -17.91 -22.39 -13.46
C ARG A 347 -19.32 -21.83 -13.58
N LYS A 348 -20.30 -22.60 -14.08
CA LYS A 348 -21.70 -22.15 -14.16
C LYS A 348 -22.34 -22.06 -12.78
N VAL A 349 -21.93 -22.93 -11.85
CA VAL A 349 -22.35 -22.82 -10.44
C VAL A 349 -21.80 -21.54 -9.83
N MET A 350 -20.52 -21.25 -10.06
CA MET A 350 -19.89 -20.01 -9.58
C MET A 350 -20.57 -18.76 -10.12
N GLU A 351 -20.86 -18.72 -11.43
CA GLU A 351 -21.60 -17.63 -12.06
C GLU A 351 -23.00 -17.47 -11.45
N ARG A 352 -23.76 -18.55 -11.29
CA ARG A 352 -25.10 -18.51 -10.70
C ARG A 352 -25.09 -17.96 -9.27
N GLU A 353 -24.14 -18.41 -8.44
CA GLU A 353 -24.00 -17.91 -7.07
C GLU A 353 -23.55 -16.45 -7.02
N ALA A 354 -22.65 -16.03 -7.91
CA ALA A 354 -22.24 -14.63 -8.00
C ALA A 354 -23.41 -13.72 -8.39
N LEU A 355 -24.16 -14.10 -9.44
CA LEU A 355 -25.29 -13.33 -9.92
C LEU A 355 -26.46 -13.29 -8.92
N SER A 356 -26.59 -14.28 -8.02
CA SER A 356 -27.65 -14.24 -7.00
C SER A 356 -27.45 -13.10 -6.00
N TYR A 357 -26.20 -12.80 -5.61
CA TYR A 357 -25.89 -11.71 -4.68
C TYR A 357 -26.28 -10.34 -5.28
N ILE A 358 -26.06 -10.18 -6.58
CA ILE A 358 -26.42 -8.96 -7.32
C ILE A 358 -27.93 -8.84 -7.46
N LYS A 359 -28.62 -9.92 -7.87
CA LYS A 359 -30.09 -9.95 -8.01
C LYS A 359 -30.82 -9.68 -6.69
N GLU A 360 -30.25 -10.13 -5.57
CA GLU A 360 -30.77 -9.90 -4.22
C GLU A 360 -30.43 -8.51 -3.68
N GLY A 361 -29.75 -7.66 -4.46
CA GLY A 361 -29.40 -6.28 -4.08
C GLY A 361 -28.31 -6.17 -3.00
N ARG A 362 -27.58 -7.27 -2.71
CA ARG A 362 -26.58 -7.32 -1.64
C ARG A 362 -25.24 -6.69 -2.02
N ALA A 363 -24.93 -6.64 -3.32
CA ALA A 363 -23.68 -6.09 -3.85
C ALA A 363 -23.89 -5.60 -5.29
N ASP A 364 -23.11 -4.61 -5.70
CA ASP A 364 -23.09 -4.14 -7.10
C ASP A 364 -22.19 -5.02 -7.96
N PHE A 365 -21.09 -5.49 -7.35
CA PHE A 365 -20.09 -6.34 -7.96
C PHE A 365 -19.85 -7.60 -7.14
N VAL A 366 -19.54 -8.70 -7.81
CA VAL A 366 -19.08 -9.92 -7.14
C VAL A 366 -17.80 -10.42 -7.76
N ALA A 367 -16.73 -10.45 -6.97
CA ALA A 367 -15.46 -11.08 -7.29
C ALA A 367 -15.52 -12.56 -6.89
N ALA A 368 -15.74 -13.45 -7.86
CA ALA A 368 -15.87 -14.87 -7.61
C ALA A 368 -14.67 -15.68 -8.08
N ASN A 369 -14.32 -16.70 -7.31
CA ASN A 369 -13.20 -17.59 -7.58
C ASN A 369 -13.51 -19.04 -7.19
N MET A 370 -12.94 -19.99 -7.91
CA MET A 370 -12.98 -21.39 -7.49
C MET A 370 -11.99 -21.60 -6.34
N LEU A 371 -12.34 -22.39 -5.33
CA LEU A 371 -11.44 -22.67 -4.21
C LEU A 371 -10.09 -23.27 -4.67
N LYS A 372 -10.11 -24.08 -5.74
CA LYS A 372 -8.88 -24.65 -6.36
C LYS A 372 -7.96 -23.60 -6.99
N ASP A 373 -8.50 -22.44 -7.34
CA ASP A 373 -7.76 -21.34 -7.98
C ASP A 373 -7.18 -20.36 -6.94
N VAL A 374 -7.40 -20.59 -5.64
CA VAL A 374 -6.82 -19.81 -4.55
C VAL A 374 -5.51 -20.44 -4.10
N LYS A 375 -4.40 -19.81 -4.44
CA LYS A 375 -3.07 -20.16 -3.92
C LYS A 375 -2.57 -19.07 -2.99
N GLU A 376 -1.43 -19.31 -2.36
CA GLU A 376 -0.82 -18.36 -1.43
C GLU A 376 -0.45 -17.04 -2.13
N GLU A 377 0.29 -17.13 -3.23
CA GLU A 377 0.80 -15.96 -3.97
C GLU A 377 -0.01 -15.60 -5.24
N SER A 378 -0.77 -16.55 -5.80
CA SER A 378 -1.52 -16.35 -7.04
C SER A 378 -3.01 -16.65 -6.87
N THR A 379 -3.84 -16.04 -7.70
CA THR A 379 -5.26 -16.36 -7.75
C THR A 379 -5.86 -16.10 -9.13
N ARG A 380 -7.04 -16.68 -9.38
CA ARG A 380 -7.91 -16.32 -10.49
C ARG A 380 -9.24 -15.83 -9.96
N ILE A 381 -9.64 -14.63 -10.35
CA ILE A 381 -10.92 -14.02 -9.97
C ILE A 381 -11.69 -13.64 -11.23
N THR A 382 -12.99 -13.91 -11.23
CA THR A 382 -13.91 -13.40 -12.25
C THR A 382 -14.80 -12.36 -11.60
N LEU A 383 -14.82 -11.15 -12.17
CA LEU A 383 -15.65 -10.06 -11.68
C LEU A 383 -16.99 -10.07 -12.42
N TYR A 384 -18.07 -10.08 -11.67
CA TYR A 384 -19.45 -10.01 -12.18
C TYR A 384 -20.07 -8.66 -11.84
N TRP A 385 -20.90 -8.16 -12.75
CA TRP A 385 -21.68 -6.94 -12.59
C TRP A 385 -23.00 -7.06 -13.35
N ARG A 386 -24.11 -6.68 -12.72
CA ARG A 386 -25.49 -6.89 -13.22
C ARG A 386 -25.75 -8.35 -13.61
N ASP A 387 -25.82 -8.64 -14.89
CA ASP A 387 -26.25 -9.91 -15.47
C ASP A 387 -25.11 -10.73 -16.10
N GLY A 388 -23.86 -10.29 -15.99
CA GLY A 388 -22.73 -11.00 -16.61
C GLY A 388 -21.36 -10.73 -16.01
N ALA A 389 -20.37 -11.45 -16.54
CA ALA A 389 -18.97 -11.27 -16.20
C ALA A 389 -18.38 -10.05 -16.94
N LEU A 390 -17.65 -9.20 -16.21
CA LEU A 390 -16.86 -8.11 -16.77
C LEU A 390 -15.48 -8.58 -17.26
N GLY A 391 -14.91 -9.58 -16.59
CA GLY A 391 -13.59 -10.09 -16.93
C GLY A 391 -13.08 -11.12 -15.93
N SER A 392 -12.02 -11.84 -16.33
CA SER A 392 -11.31 -12.79 -15.48
C SER A 392 -9.84 -12.39 -15.40
N PHE A 393 -9.31 -12.33 -14.18
CA PHE A 393 -7.97 -11.86 -13.87
C PHE A 393 -7.21 -13.00 -13.19
N GLU A 394 -6.02 -13.32 -13.71
CA GLU A 394 -5.19 -14.42 -13.23
C GLU A 394 -3.73 -13.96 -13.13
N GLY A 395 -3.07 -14.34 -12.03
CA GLY A 395 -1.67 -13.98 -11.79
C GLY A 395 -1.35 -13.91 -10.31
N ASP A 396 -0.27 -13.19 -9.98
CA ASP A 396 0.01 -12.84 -8.59
C ASP A 396 -1.10 -11.95 -8.02
N LYS A 397 -1.30 -12.04 -6.70
CA LYS A 397 -2.41 -11.34 -6.03
C LYS A 397 -2.36 -9.83 -6.16
N PHE A 398 -1.18 -9.24 -6.28
CA PHE A 398 -1.04 -7.79 -6.45
C PHE A 398 -1.52 -7.34 -7.84
N ARG A 399 -1.11 -8.04 -8.90
CA ARG A 399 -1.62 -7.80 -10.26
C ARG A 399 -3.13 -8.02 -10.37
N VAL A 400 -3.62 -9.10 -9.77
CA VAL A 400 -5.07 -9.39 -9.77
C VAL A 400 -5.84 -8.31 -9.02
N ALA A 401 -5.38 -7.89 -7.83
CA ALA A 401 -6.03 -6.83 -7.07
C ALA A 401 -6.02 -5.49 -7.81
N THR A 402 -4.90 -5.12 -8.43
CA THR A 402 -4.79 -3.89 -9.24
C THR A 402 -5.75 -3.92 -10.42
N ALA A 403 -5.81 -5.03 -11.16
CA ALA A 403 -6.72 -5.18 -12.30
C ALA A 403 -8.19 -5.18 -11.86
N LEU A 404 -8.50 -5.82 -10.73
CA LEU A 404 -9.83 -5.86 -10.15
C LEU A 404 -10.32 -4.46 -9.74
N VAL A 405 -9.50 -3.72 -8.98
CA VAL A 405 -9.81 -2.34 -8.55
C VAL A 405 -10.03 -1.46 -9.76
N LYS A 406 -9.14 -1.51 -10.75
CA LYS A 406 -9.27 -0.75 -11.99
C LYS A 406 -10.57 -1.08 -12.74
N ALA A 407 -10.91 -2.36 -12.90
CA ALA A 407 -12.14 -2.78 -13.59
C ALA A 407 -13.41 -2.35 -12.85
N VAL A 408 -13.39 -2.35 -11.51
CA VAL A 408 -14.50 -1.82 -10.70
C VAL A 408 -14.63 -0.31 -10.91
N MET A 409 -13.54 0.44 -10.84
CA MET A 409 -13.51 1.89 -11.05
C MET A 409 -14.02 2.29 -12.44
N GLU A 410 -13.47 1.69 -13.50
CA GLU A 410 -13.88 1.94 -14.87
C GLU A 410 -15.37 1.69 -15.09
N LYS A 411 -15.95 0.74 -14.35
CA LYS A 411 -17.35 0.37 -14.51
C LYS A 411 -18.31 1.18 -13.66
N ALA A 412 -17.90 1.55 -12.46
CA ALA A 412 -18.69 2.34 -11.52
C ALA A 412 -18.91 3.78 -12.01
N GLY A 413 -18.01 4.31 -12.84
CA GLY A 413 -18.16 5.61 -13.49
C GLY A 413 -16.96 6.51 -13.27
N GLY A 414 -15.84 6.18 -13.92
CA GLY A 414 -14.88 7.21 -14.32
C GLY A 414 -15.49 8.18 -15.32
#